data_AF-A0A7Y6CG56-F1
#
_entry.id   AF-A0A7Y6CG56-F1
#
_cell.length_a   1.000
_cell.length_b   1.000
_cell.length_c   1.000
_cell.angle_alpha   90.00
_cell.angle_beta   90.00
_cell.angle_gamma   90.00
#
_symmetry.space_group_name_H-M   'P 1'
#
loop_
_entity.id
_entity.type
_entity.pdbx_description
1 polymer ?
#
loop_
_entity_poly.entity_id
_entity_poly.type
_entity_poly.pdbx_seq_one_letter_code
_entity_poly.pdbx_strand_id
1 'polypeptide(L)'
;MHRTRGRLLAVLAFAAALAAGYASVRAALNTPASSGVKAAQATLASREQSFGPARVAVRIRPNKSVCYTITEPYGSAHACRLQLRPWQIGYAITPRGIGGVAGTGVRAVIVKLTRRGTRWATLDHGIFFADIPLAYRVRAVVKVLRDGTRERFDVTPNL
;
A
#
# COMPACT_ATOMS: atom_id res chain seq x y z
N MET A 1 63.50 18.22 20.60
CA MET A 1 62.44 18.99 19.89
C MET A 1 61.51 18.00 19.20
N HIS A 2 60.22 17.87 19.57
CA HIS A 2 59.11 17.23 18.79
C HIS A 2 57.88 16.88 19.68
N ARG A 3 57.27 17.84 20.38
CA ARG A 3 56.04 17.56 21.17
C ARG A 3 54.90 18.58 21.04
N THR A 4 55.02 19.58 20.18
CA THR A 4 54.03 20.67 20.05
C THR A 4 53.21 20.65 18.76
N ARG A 5 53.58 19.84 17.75
CA ARG A 5 52.89 19.79 16.44
C ARG A 5 51.58 19.00 16.42
N GLY A 6 51.37 18.07 17.36
CA GLY A 6 50.17 17.21 17.38
C GLY A 6 48.90 17.89 17.89
N ARG A 7 49.01 18.87 18.80
CA ARG A 7 47.85 19.55 19.40
C ARG A 7 47.18 20.55 18.46
N LEU A 8 47.95 21.17 17.56
CA LEU A 8 47.44 22.11 16.56
C LEU A 8 46.61 21.43 15.47
N LEU A 9 46.99 20.22 15.07
CA LEU A 9 46.25 19.43 14.07
C LEU A 9 44.89 18.93 14.60
N ALA A 10 44.82 18.57 15.89
CA ALA A 10 43.56 18.11 16.51
C ALA A 10 42.52 19.23 16.63
N VAL A 11 42.94 20.47 16.92
CA VAL A 11 42.03 21.63 17.01
C VAL A 11 41.53 22.04 15.62
N LEU A 12 42.38 22.00 14.60
CA LEU A 12 41.96 22.29 13.22
C LEU A 12 40.97 21.26 12.66
N ALA A 13 41.15 19.97 12.98
CA ALA A 13 40.23 18.92 12.57
C ALA A 13 38.83 19.08 13.20
N PHE A 14 38.77 19.55 14.45
CA PHE A 14 37.49 19.78 15.15
C PHE A 14 36.73 20.99 14.59
N ALA A 15 37.44 22.06 14.22
CA ALA A 15 36.84 23.24 13.59
C ALA A 15 36.27 22.93 12.18
N ALA A 16 36.95 22.08 11.41
CA ALA A 16 36.48 21.63 10.10
C ALA A 16 35.21 20.75 10.22
N ALA A 17 35.12 19.90 11.25
CA ALA A 17 33.93 19.07 11.49
C ALA A 17 32.70 19.91 11.85
N LEU A 18 32.86 20.99 12.63
CA LEU A 18 31.78 21.92 12.95
C LEU A 18 31.31 22.74 11.74
N ALA A 19 32.23 23.17 10.88
CA ALA A 19 31.88 23.89 9.65
C ALA A 19 31.11 23.00 8.65
N ALA A 20 31.48 21.72 8.51
CA ALA A 20 30.76 20.75 7.70
C ALA A 20 29.37 20.41 8.29
N GLY A 21 29.27 20.33 9.62
CA GLY A 21 27.98 20.20 10.32
C GLY A 21 27.04 21.37 10.05
N TYR A 22 27.55 22.60 10.11
CA TYR A 22 26.73 23.79 9.84
C TYR A 22 26.34 23.93 8.37
N ALA A 23 27.24 23.57 7.44
CA ALA A 23 26.95 23.57 6.00
C ALA A 23 25.88 22.52 5.62
N SER A 24 25.92 21.32 6.22
CA SER A 24 24.89 20.30 6.00
C SER A 24 23.53 20.69 6.57
N VAL A 25 23.50 21.33 7.75
CA VAL A 25 22.25 21.88 8.33
C VAL A 25 21.70 23.03 7.49
N ARG A 26 22.54 23.94 6.97
CA ARG A 26 22.10 24.98 6.03
C ARG A 26 21.63 24.44 4.69
N ALA A 27 22.30 23.41 4.15
CA ALA A 27 21.85 22.75 2.93
C ALA A 27 20.48 22.09 3.11
N ALA A 28 20.23 21.47 4.27
CA ALA A 28 18.92 20.92 4.63
C ALA A 28 17.85 22.01 4.87
N LEU A 29 18.22 23.18 5.39
CA LEU A 29 17.30 24.30 5.58
C LEU A 29 16.98 25.05 4.27
N ASN A 30 17.88 25.02 3.29
CA ASN A 30 17.68 25.60 1.95
C ASN A 30 17.10 24.62 0.93
N THR A 31 16.98 23.33 1.25
CA THR A 31 16.15 22.44 0.44
C THR A 31 14.69 22.82 0.66
N PRO A 32 13.92 23.14 -0.41
CA PRO A 32 12.51 23.41 -0.25
C PRO A 32 11.82 22.18 0.35
N ALA A 33 11.32 22.33 1.59
CA ALA A 33 10.64 21.29 2.37
C ALA A 33 9.39 20.70 1.67
N SER A 34 9.02 21.24 0.51
CA SER A 34 7.90 20.78 -0.31
C SER A 34 8.12 19.42 -0.95
N SER A 35 9.37 18.95 -1.13
CA SER A 35 9.62 17.62 -1.75
C SER A 35 9.48 16.47 -0.75
N GLY A 36 10.00 16.63 0.48
CA GLY A 36 9.94 15.59 1.52
C GLY A 36 8.55 15.44 2.14
N VAL A 37 7.84 16.54 2.37
CA VAL A 37 6.47 16.53 2.91
C VAL A 37 5.48 15.99 1.88
N LYS A 38 5.64 16.33 0.59
CA LYS A 38 4.78 15.82 -0.49
C LYS A 38 5.04 14.33 -0.78
N ALA A 39 6.29 13.87 -0.66
CA ALA A 39 6.61 12.45 -0.72
C ALA A 39 6.02 11.69 0.48
N ALA A 40 6.21 12.18 1.71
CA ALA A 40 5.63 11.56 2.91
C ALA A 40 4.09 11.58 2.91
N GLN A 41 3.46 12.66 2.46
CA GLN A 41 2.01 12.76 2.26
C GLN A 41 1.50 11.89 1.12
N ALA A 42 2.27 11.73 0.04
CA ALA A 42 1.96 10.79 -1.03
C ALA A 42 2.04 9.34 -0.55
N THR A 43 2.99 9.02 0.34
CA THR A 43 3.09 7.70 1.02
C THR A 43 1.98 7.51 2.05
N LEU A 44 1.49 8.57 2.71
CA LEU A 44 0.29 8.49 3.55
C LEU A 44 -0.99 8.28 2.72
N ALA A 45 -1.03 8.83 1.51
CA ALA A 45 -2.13 8.70 0.56
C ALA A 45 -2.05 7.42 -0.29
N SER A 46 -0.92 6.70 -0.30
CA SER A 46 -0.71 5.52 -1.14
C SER A 46 -0.09 4.38 -0.36
N ARG A 47 -0.75 3.22 -0.33
CA ARG A 47 -0.26 1.99 0.31
C ARG A 47 -0.14 0.90 -0.73
N GLU A 48 0.85 0.03 -0.61
CA GLU A 48 1.01 -1.10 -1.50
C GLU A 48 1.38 -2.34 -0.70
N GLN A 49 0.82 -3.48 -1.08
CA GLN A 49 1.11 -4.77 -0.48
C GLN A 49 1.39 -5.80 -1.57
N SER A 50 2.46 -6.57 -1.37
CA SER A 50 2.81 -7.69 -2.25
C SER A 50 2.21 -9.00 -1.75
N PHE A 51 1.70 -9.80 -2.68
CA PHE A 51 1.16 -11.14 -2.45
C PHE A 51 1.79 -12.09 -3.46
N GLY A 52 3.02 -12.53 -3.18
CA GLY A 52 3.82 -13.29 -4.14
C GLY A 52 4.06 -12.48 -5.42
N PRO A 53 3.66 -12.98 -6.60
CA PRO A 53 3.85 -12.26 -7.87
C PRO A 53 2.83 -11.13 -8.08
N ALA A 54 1.78 -11.05 -7.27
CA ALA A 54 0.76 -10.00 -7.36
C ALA A 54 1.08 -8.83 -6.44
N ARG A 55 0.68 -7.62 -6.82
CA ARG A 55 0.73 -6.42 -5.99
C ARG A 55 -0.61 -5.72 -5.98
N VAL A 56 -1.02 -5.26 -4.81
CA VAL A 56 -2.23 -4.47 -4.63
C VAL A 56 -1.83 -3.10 -4.08
N ALA A 57 -2.02 -2.08 -4.91
CA ALA A 57 -1.81 -0.69 -4.54
C ALA A 57 -3.15 -0.02 -4.24
N VAL A 58 -3.15 0.87 -3.26
CA VAL A 58 -4.29 1.64 -2.77
C VAL A 58 -3.88 3.09 -2.77
N ARG A 59 -4.66 3.94 -3.40
CA ARG A 59 -4.41 5.38 -3.46
C ARG A 59 -5.66 6.16 -3.10
N ILE A 60 -5.54 7.02 -2.10
CA ILE A 60 -6.55 7.99 -1.70
C ILE A 60 -6.30 9.26 -2.51
N ARG A 61 -7.29 9.67 -3.30
CA ARG A 61 -7.24 10.90 -4.11
C ARG A 61 -7.69 12.11 -3.28
N PRO A 62 -7.36 13.34 -3.71
CA PRO A 62 -7.79 14.57 -3.03
C PRO A 62 -9.30 14.70 -2.85
N ASN A 63 -10.10 14.15 -3.77
CA ASN A 63 -11.56 14.09 -3.68
C ASN A 63 -12.08 13.00 -2.72
N LYS A 64 -11.21 12.45 -1.87
CA LYS A 64 -11.47 11.36 -0.92
C LYS A 64 -11.79 10.00 -1.56
N SER A 65 -11.76 9.88 -2.88
CA SER A 65 -11.93 8.58 -3.54
C SER A 65 -10.75 7.66 -3.24
N VAL A 66 -11.07 6.40 -2.96
CA VAL A 66 -10.12 5.33 -2.74
C VAL A 66 -10.07 4.51 -4.02
N CYS A 67 -8.94 4.60 -4.72
CA CYS A 67 -8.65 3.80 -5.90
C CYS A 67 -7.73 2.65 -5.49
N TYR A 68 -7.97 1.49 -6.06
CA TYR A 68 -7.14 0.32 -5.84
C TYR A 68 -6.80 -0.31 -7.18
N THR A 69 -5.55 -0.74 -7.29
CA THR A 69 -4.96 -1.32 -8.49
C THR A 69 -4.36 -2.65 -8.12
N ILE A 70 -4.71 -3.68 -8.88
CA ILE A 70 -4.08 -5.00 -8.83
C ILE A 70 -3.15 -5.08 -10.03
N THR A 71 -1.91 -5.47 -9.78
CA THR A 71 -0.92 -5.74 -10.81
C THR A 71 -0.43 -7.17 -10.65
N GLU A 72 -0.54 -7.95 -11.71
CA GLU A 72 -0.10 -9.34 -11.78
C GLU A 72 0.73 -9.55 -13.06
N PRO A 73 1.49 -10.66 -13.17
CA PRO A 73 2.26 -10.95 -14.39
C PRO A 73 1.41 -11.02 -15.67
N TYR A 74 0.12 -11.35 -15.53
CA TYR A 74 -0.79 -11.62 -16.64
C TYR A 74 -1.84 -10.52 -16.85
N GLY A 75 -1.74 -9.41 -16.14
CA GLY A 75 -2.65 -8.29 -16.31
C GLY A 75 -2.75 -7.39 -15.09
N SER A 76 -3.49 -6.30 -15.27
CA SER A 76 -3.83 -5.38 -14.19
C SER A 76 -5.29 -5.01 -14.24
N ALA A 77 -5.84 -4.64 -13.09
CA ALA A 77 -7.19 -4.12 -12.97
C ALA A 77 -7.20 -2.98 -11.97
N HIS A 78 -8.10 -2.03 -12.19
CA HIS A 78 -8.23 -0.84 -11.37
C HIS A 78 -9.70 -0.54 -11.15
N ALA A 79 -10.07 -0.13 -9.94
CA ALA A 79 -11.32 0.57 -9.72
C ALA A 79 -11.20 1.60 -8.59
N CYS A 80 -12.11 2.57 -8.60
CA CYS A 80 -12.21 3.60 -7.58
C CYS A 80 -13.59 3.57 -6.94
N ARG A 81 -13.64 3.96 -5.67
CA ARG A 81 -14.89 4.28 -4.97
C ARG A 81 -14.76 5.63 -4.29
N LEU A 82 -15.85 6.38 -4.22
CA LEU A 82 -15.85 7.70 -3.60
C LEU A 82 -15.43 7.63 -2.12
N GLN A 83 -15.89 6.61 -1.40
CA GLN A 83 -15.54 6.36 0.00
C GLN A 83 -15.61 4.86 0.28
N LEU A 84 -14.84 4.40 1.28
CA LEU A 84 -14.88 3.05 1.79
C LEU A 84 -15.29 3.08 3.27
N ARG A 85 -16.49 2.58 3.58
CA ARG A 85 -16.96 2.50 4.98
C ARG A 85 -16.26 1.38 5.76
N PRO A 86 -16.22 1.43 7.10
CA PRO A 86 -15.53 0.43 7.92
C PRO A 86 -15.96 -1.03 7.66
N TRP A 87 -17.22 -1.26 7.34
CA TRP A 87 -17.78 -2.60 7.06
C TRP A 87 -17.80 -2.93 5.57
N GLN A 88 -17.17 -2.15 4.70
CA GLN A 88 -17.19 -2.36 3.27
C GLN A 88 -15.87 -2.92 2.74
N ILE A 89 -15.93 -3.45 1.53
CA ILE A 89 -14.76 -3.79 0.73
C ILE A 89 -14.81 -3.02 -0.59
N GLY A 90 -13.65 -2.60 -1.06
CA GLY A 90 -13.43 -2.14 -2.43
C GLY A 90 -12.49 -3.11 -3.11
N TYR A 91 -12.80 -3.53 -4.33
CA TYR A 91 -12.00 -4.52 -5.04
C TYR A 91 -12.04 -4.33 -6.55
N ALA A 92 -10.97 -4.77 -7.20
CA ALA A 92 -10.88 -4.94 -8.64
C ALA A 92 -10.73 -6.44 -8.94
N ILE A 93 -11.00 -6.83 -10.18
CA ILE A 93 -10.90 -8.22 -10.62
C ILE A 93 -10.08 -8.26 -11.89
N THR A 94 -9.06 -9.09 -11.90
CA THR A 94 -8.30 -9.49 -13.09
C THR A 94 -8.75 -10.91 -13.50
N PRO A 95 -8.31 -11.42 -14.66
CA PRO A 95 -8.58 -12.81 -15.04
C PRO A 95 -8.02 -13.85 -14.04
N ARG A 96 -6.99 -13.47 -13.27
CA ARG A 96 -6.17 -14.34 -12.42
C ARG A 96 -6.29 -14.03 -10.93
N GLY A 97 -7.04 -13.00 -10.55
CA GLY A 97 -6.98 -12.46 -9.21
C GLY A 97 -8.17 -11.57 -8.85
N ILE A 98 -8.39 -11.45 -7.55
CA ILE A 98 -9.23 -10.39 -6.96
C ILE A 98 -8.48 -9.80 -5.78
N GLY A 99 -8.49 -8.49 -5.68
CA GLY A 99 -7.76 -7.77 -4.65
C GLY A 99 -8.28 -6.37 -4.44
N GLY A 100 -7.95 -5.81 -3.29
CA GLY A 100 -8.36 -4.46 -2.93
C GLY A 100 -8.25 -4.22 -1.44
N VAL A 101 -9.21 -3.45 -0.91
CA VAL A 101 -9.17 -2.91 0.46
C VAL A 101 -10.37 -3.40 1.24
N ALA A 102 -10.11 -3.87 2.44
CA ALA A 102 -11.09 -4.18 3.45
C ALA A 102 -11.15 -3.04 4.47
N GLY A 103 -12.36 -2.54 4.74
CA GLY A 103 -12.59 -1.62 5.83
C GLY A 103 -12.25 -2.25 7.19
N THR A 104 -12.03 -1.42 8.20
CA THR A 104 -11.53 -1.84 9.52
C THR A 104 -12.44 -2.83 10.26
N GLY A 105 -13.73 -2.85 9.95
CA GLY A 105 -14.73 -3.78 10.50
C GLY A 105 -14.80 -5.14 9.78
N VAL A 106 -14.05 -5.32 8.69
CA VAL A 106 -13.97 -6.59 7.95
C VAL A 106 -12.80 -7.41 8.49
N ARG A 107 -13.08 -8.64 8.91
CA ARG A 107 -12.09 -9.59 9.45
C ARG A 107 -11.52 -10.50 8.37
N ALA A 108 -12.32 -10.89 7.38
CA ALA A 108 -11.88 -11.77 6.31
C ALA A 108 -12.71 -11.56 5.04
N VAL A 109 -12.14 -11.98 3.91
CA VAL A 109 -12.82 -11.98 2.61
C VAL A 109 -12.75 -13.39 2.02
N ILE A 110 -13.90 -13.91 1.63
CA ILE A 110 -14.07 -15.22 1.01
C ILE A 110 -14.54 -15.01 -0.42
N VAL A 111 -13.81 -15.56 -1.38
CA VAL A 111 -14.12 -15.49 -2.80
C VAL A 111 -14.83 -16.77 -3.20
N LYS A 112 -16.04 -16.63 -3.73
CA LYS A 112 -16.82 -17.73 -4.31
C LYS A 112 -16.56 -17.77 -5.80
N LEU A 113 -16.11 -18.92 -6.26
CA LEU A 113 -15.76 -19.16 -7.66
C LEU A 113 -16.91 -19.84 -8.39
N THR A 114 -16.78 -19.91 -9.71
CA THR A 114 -17.55 -20.85 -10.53
C THR A 114 -17.29 -22.31 -10.09
N ARG A 115 -18.12 -23.26 -10.55
CA ARG A 115 -17.97 -24.70 -10.26
C ARG A 115 -17.84 -25.04 -8.77
N ARG A 116 -18.54 -24.28 -7.91
CA ARG A 116 -18.57 -24.43 -6.44
C ARG A 116 -17.22 -24.22 -5.72
N GLY A 117 -16.20 -23.67 -6.40
CA GLY A 117 -14.93 -23.35 -5.77
C GLY A 117 -15.06 -22.24 -4.72
N THR A 118 -14.22 -22.30 -3.68
CA THR A 118 -14.11 -21.24 -2.65
C THR A 118 -12.63 -20.99 -2.35
N ARG A 119 -12.25 -19.72 -2.23
CA ARG A 119 -10.92 -19.30 -1.80
C ARG A 119 -11.03 -18.27 -0.71
N TRP A 120 -10.15 -18.35 0.27
CA TRP A 120 -9.96 -17.28 1.24
C TRP A 120 -8.95 -16.30 0.67
N ALA A 121 -9.26 -15.01 0.73
CA ALA A 121 -8.28 -13.99 0.42
C ALA A 121 -7.30 -13.87 1.59
N THR A 122 -6.03 -13.71 1.27
CA THR A 122 -5.03 -13.26 2.24
C THR A 122 -5.32 -11.80 2.53
N LEU A 123 -5.50 -11.45 3.81
CA LEU A 123 -5.73 -10.09 4.27
C LEU A 123 -4.53 -9.66 5.11
N ASP A 124 -3.90 -8.56 4.73
CA ASP A 124 -2.77 -7.97 5.44
C ASP A 124 -2.89 -6.44 5.46
N HIS A 125 -2.79 -5.85 6.66
CA HIS A 125 -2.93 -4.40 6.88
C HIS A 125 -4.15 -3.74 6.21
N GLY A 126 -5.28 -4.47 6.09
CA GLY A 126 -6.50 -3.98 5.44
C GLY A 126 -6.49 -4.07 3.90
N ILE A 127 -5.42 -4.59 3.30
CA ILE A 127 -5.32 -4.90 1.87
C ILE A 127 -5.47 -6.41 1.71
N PHE A 128 -6.24 -6.86 0.73
CA PHE A 128 -6.41 -8.28 0.48
C PHE A 128 -6.17 -8.68 -0.97
N PHE A 129 -5.83 -9.95 -1.15
CA PHE A 129 -5.69 -10.57 -2.45
C PHE A 129 -6.04 -12.07 -2.41
N ALA A 130 -6.62 -12.58 -3.49
CA ALA A 130 -6.81 -14.00 -3.71
C ALA A 130 -6.48 -14.35 -5.16
N ASP A 131 -5.61 -15.35 -5.37
CA ASP A 131 -5.35 -15.93 -6.70
C ASP A 131 -6.56 -16.77 -7.14
N ILE A 132 -6.91 -16.62 -8.41
CA ILE A 132 -8.01 -17.30 -9.09
C ILE A 132 -7.39 -18.23 -10.14
N PRO A 133 -7.54 -19.55 -9.99
CA PRO A 133 -7.00 -20.47 -10.97
C PRO A 133 -7.71 -20.31 -12.32
N LEU A 134 -6.98 -20.49 -13.42
CA LEU A 134 -7.40 -20.18 -14.80
C LEU A 134 -8.76 -20.80 -15.20
N ALA A 135 -9.09 -21.98 -14.67
CA ALA A 135 -10.35 -22.68 -14.96
C ALA A 135 -11.59 -22.07 -14.26
N TYR A 136 -11.41 -21.04 -13.43
CA TYR A 136 -12.43 -20.46 -12.58
C TYR A 136 -12.62 -18.97 -12.84
N ARG A 137 -13.80 -18.46 -12.50
CA ARG A 137 -14.10 -17.03 -12.44
C ARG A 137 -14.68 -16.68 -11.07
N VAL A 138 -14.53 -15.44 -10.65
CA VAL A 138 -15.20 -14.94 -9.44
C VAL A 138 -16.69 -14.83 -9.73
N ARG A 139 -17.50 -15.48 -8.90
CA ARG A 139 -18.97 -15.41 -8.95
C ARG A 139 -19.53 -14.50 -7.86
N ALA A 140 -18.92 -14.52 -6.68
CA ALA A 140 -19.34 -13.68 -5.58
C ALA A 140 -18.20 -13.46 -4.60
N VAL A 141 -18.34 -12.42 -3.79
CA VAL A 141 -17.46 -12.12 -2.67
C VAL A 141 -18.29 -12.12 -1.41
N VAL A 142 -17.78 -12.76 -0.37
CA VAL A 142 -18.38 -12.75 0.96
C VAL A 142 -17.40 -12.06 1.90
N LYS A 143 -17.80 -10.95 2.51
CA LYS A 143 -17.03 -10.34 3.59
C LYS A 143 -17.52 -10.91 4.92
N VAL A 144 -16.58 -11.19 5.81
CA VAL A 144 -16.84 -11.61 7.18
C VAL A 144 -16.51 -10.43 8.07
N LEU A 145 -17.49 -9.95 8.83
CA LEU A 145 -17.33 -8.84 9.76
C LEU A 145 -16.72 -9.34 11.08
N ARG A 146 -16.29 -8.40 11.94
CA ARG A 146 -15.68 -8.71 13.25
C ARG A 146 -16.60 -9.46 14.20
N ASP A 147 -17.91 -9.18 14.13
CA ASP A 147 -18.96 -9.88 14.89
C ASP A 147 -19.25 -11.29 14.35
N GLY A 148 -18.63 -11.70 13.24
CA GLY A 148 -18.83 -12.98 12.59
C GLY A 148 -19.92 -12.97 11.50
N THR A 149 -20.66 -11.87 11.36
CA THR A 149 -21.68 -11.69 10.33
C THR A 149 -21.07 -11.83 8.94
N ARG A 150 -21.80 -12.47 8.03
CA ARG A 150 -21.37 -12.71 6.65
C ARG A 150 -22.30 -12.03 5.67
N GLU A 151 -21.74 -11.17 4.83
CA GLU A 151 -22.48 -10.48 3.78
C GLU A 151 -21.95 -10.89 2.41
N ARG A 152 -22.86 -11.28 1.52
CA ARG A 152 -22.55 -11.76 0.17
C ARG A 152 -22.85 -10.67 -0.87
N PHE A 153 -21.94 -10.54 -1.84
CA PHE A 153 -22.08 -9.70 -3.03
C PHE A 153 -21.85 -10.55 -4.26
N ASP A 154 -22.85 -10.70 -5.12
CA ASP A 154 -22.65 -11.35 -6.41
C ASP A 154 -21.87 -10.42 -7.34
N VAL A 155 -20.89 -10.99 -8.05
CA VAL A 155 -20.12 -10.29 -9.06
C VAL A 155 -20.83 -10.52 -10.38
N THR A 156 -21.52 -9.50 -10.86
CA THR A 156 -22.07 -9.51 -12.21
C THR A 156 -20.89 -9.47 -13.18
N PRO A 157 -20.78 -10.42 -14.12
CA PRO A 157 -19.87 -10.21 -15.24
C PRO A 157 -20.37 -8.98 -15.98
N ASN A 158 -19.50 -7.98 -16.16
CA ASN A 158 -19.73 -7.03 -17.25
C ASN A 158 -19.69 -7.87 -18.53
N LEU A 159 -20.88 -8.13 -19.09
CA LEU A 159 -21.07 -8.72 -20.41
C LEU A 159 -20.60 -7.72 -21.46
#